data_AF-A0AAE6KFM9-F1
#
_entry.id   AF-A0AAE6KFM9-F1
#
_cell.length_a   1.000
_cell.length_b   1.000
_cell.length_c   1.000
_cell.angle_alpha   90.00
_cell.angle_beta   90.00
_cell.angle_gamma   90.00
#
_symmetry.space_group_name_H-M   'P 1'
#
loop_
_entity.id
_entity.type
_entity.pdbx_description
1 polymer ?
#
loop_
_entity_poly.entity_id
_entity_poly.type
_entity_poly.pdbx_seq_one_letter_code
_entity_poly.pdbx_strand_id
1 'polypeptide(L)'
;MGFSLSDVCQNHHRQTQIPEEIPMLEDENEVLGKTTIDFLQEKTLTLYYLLKIARKAKDKAFRANEDEKYQVLIKKIYVLENLIYEREGVFPKSMQDSILKKKRNEIIEFEKYLNEKGKFTMNG
;
A
#
# COMPACT_ATOMS: atom_id res chain seq x y z
N MET A 1 -13.31 16.00 -15.04
CA MET A 1 -12.40 16.19 -13.90
C MET A 1 -10.99 16.06 -14.42
N GLY A 2 -10.20 17.14 -14.38
CA GLY A 2 -8.79 17.10 -14.74
C GLY A 2 -7.96 17.12 -13.46
N PHE A 3 -6.92 16.28 -13.38
CA PHE A 3 -5.94 16.35 -12.30
C PHE A 3 -5.17 17.67 -12.44
N SER A 4 -4.92 18.37 -11.33
CA SER A 4 -4.08 19.56 -11.38
C SER A 4 -2.62 19.13 -11.60
N LEU A 5 -1.83 19.95 -12.30
CA LEU A 5 -0.40 19.66 -12.53
C LEU A 5 0.36 19.45 -11.21
N SER A 6 -0.05 20.13 -10.14
CA SER A 6 0.49 19.97 -8.78
C SER A 6 0.17 18.61 -8.15
N ASP A 7 -0.93 17.96 -8.54
CA ASP A 7 -1.30 16.62 -8.04
C ASP A 7 -0.47 15.52 -8.71
N VAL A 8 0.13 15.82 -9.87
CA VAL A 8 0.87 14.85 -10.69
C VAL A 8 2.39 15.08 -10.59
N CYS A 9 2.81 16.33 -10.48
CA CYS A 9 4.20 16.76 -10.44
C CYS A 9 4.41 17.79 -9.31
N GLN A 10 5.34 17.50 -8.40
CA GLN A 10 5.87 18.47 -7.44
C GLN A 10 7.30 18.84 -7.86
N ASN A 11 7.61 20.14 -7.93
CA ASN A 11 8.93 20.63 -8.31
C ASN A 11 9.45 20.09 -9.65
N HIS A 12 8.59 19.96 -10.67
CA HIS A 12 8.90 19.36 -11.98
C HIS A 12 9.29 17.87 -11.95
N HIS A 13 9.12 17.21 -10.81
CA HIS A 13 9.35 15.78 -10.65
C HIS A 13 8.06 15.04 -10.34
N ARG A 14 7.92 13.85 -10.94
CA ARG A 14 6.84 12.92 -10.61
C ARG A 14 6.98 12.46 -9.16
N GLN A 15 5.89 12.45 -8.40
CA GLN A 15 5.91 11.91 -7.04
C GLN A 15 6.26 10.42 -7.02
N THR A 16 7.19 10.05 -6.12
CA THR A 16 7.60 8.66 -5.93
C THR A 16 6.46 7.82 -5.36
N GLN A 17 6.27 6.64 -5.94
CA GLN A 17 5.39 5.58 -5.47
C GLN A 17 6.06 4.68 -4.41
N ILE A 18 7.36 4.87 -4.16
CA ILE A 18 8.06 4.24 -3.04
C ILE A 18 7.69 5.00 -1.76
N PRO A 19 7.14 4.33 -0.73
CA PRO A 19 6.93 4.94 0.58
C PRO A 19 8.26 5.37 1.21
N GLU A 20 8.29 6.54 1.84
CA GLU A 20 9.44 7.01 2.61
C GLU A 20 9.65 6.12 3.84
N GLU A 21 8.55 5.74 4.48
CA GLU A 21 8.51 4.80 5.59
C GLU A 21 7.59 3.63 5.26
N ILE A 22 8.05 2.42 5.54
CA ILE A 22 7.26 1.20 5.43
C ILE A 22 6.74 0.88 6.83
N PRO A 23 5.43 0.65 7.01
CA PRO A 23 4.87 0.28 8.32
C PRO A 23 5.62 -0.91 8.90
N MET A 24 5.95 -0.84 10.19
CA MET A 24 6.59 -1.94 10.88
C MET A 24 5.66 -3.15 10.85
N LEU A 25 6.17 -4.28 10.35
CA LEU A 25 5.41 -5.51 10.07
C LEU A 25 4.70 -6.15 11.28
N GLU A 26 4.79 -5.56 12.47
CA GLU A 26 4.33 -6.14 13.72
C GLU A 26 3.43 -5.23 14.57
N ASP A 27 3.30 -3.94 14.24
CA ASP A 27 2.45 -3.04 15.00
C ASP A 27 1.02 -3.03 14.44
N GLU A 28 0.10 -3.66 15.14
CA GLU A 28 -1.33 -3.70 14.77
C GLU A 28 -2.03 -2.34 14.88
N ASN A 29 -1.47 -1.39 15.63
CA ASN A 29 -2.03 -0.04 15.75
C ASN A 29 -1.96 0.73 14.43
N GLU A 30 -1.00 0.41 13.58
CA GLU A 30 -0.90 0.92 12.19
C GLU A 30 -2.17 0.65 11.39
N VAL A 31 -2.87 -0.44 11.69
CA VAL A 31 -4.13 -0.80 11.05
C VAL A 31 -5.31 -0.29 11.86
N LEU A 32 -5.31 -0.50 13.18
CA LEU A 32 -6.46 -0.18 14.03
C LEU A 32 -6.73 1.32 14.12
N GLY A 33 -5.69 2.16 14.13
CA GLY A 33 -5.81 3.62 14.19
C GLY A 33 -6.25 4.28 12.88
N LYS A 34 -6.09 3.60 11.73
CA LYS A 34 -6.39 4.19 10.41
C LYS A 34 -7.87 4.08 10.03
N THR A 35 -8.42 5.18 9.54
CA THR A 35 -9.73 5.26 8.90
C THR A 35 -9.66 4.82 7.43
N THR A 36 -10.82 4.65 6.80
CA THR A 36 -10.89 4.36 5.35
C THR A 36 -10.31 5.50 4.51
N ILE A 37 -10.47 6.75 4.95
CA ILE A 37 -9.90 7.91 4.26
C ILE A 37 -8.37 7.84 4.32
N ASP A 38 -7.81 7.44 5.45
CA ASP A 38 -6.35 7.27 5.58
C ASP A 38 -5.86 6.19 4.61
N PHE A 39 -6.54 5.03 4.53
CA PHE A 39 -6.17 3.99 3.57
C PHE A 39 -6.26 4.44 2.11
N LEU A 40 -7.22 5.30 1.75
CA LEU A 40 -7.33 5.82 0.38
C LEU A 40 -6.11 6.65 -0.03
N GLN A 41 -5.47 7.34 0.93
CA GLN A 41 -4.30 8.18 0.70
C GLN A 41 -2.98 7.40 0.68
N GLU A 42 -2.97 6.17 1.19
CA GLU A 42 -1.76 5.36 1.26
C GLU A 42 -1.25 4.95 -0.12
N LYS A 43 0.07 4.79 -0.25
CA LYS A 43 0.70 4.21 -1.44
C LYS A 43 0.36 2.73 -1.54
N THR A 44 0.32 2.19 -2.76
CA THR A 44 -0.06 0.78 -2.99
C THR A 44 0.81 -0.18 -2.20
N LEU A 45 2.13 0.01 -2.17
CA LEU A 45 3.02 -0.83 -1.38
C LEU A 45 2.66 -0.81 0.11
N THR A 46 2.35 0.37 0.66
CA THR A 46 1.91 0.51 2.07
C THR A 46 0.64 -0.30 2.34
N LEU A 47 -0.33 -0.28 1.43
CA LEU A 47 -1.55 -1.10 1.56
C LEU A 47 -1.25 -2.59 1.66
N TYR A 48 -0.27 -3.10 0.90
CA TYR A 48 0.17 -4.49 0.99
C TYR A 48 0.77 -4.82 2.38
N TYR A 49 1.57 -3.91 2.94
CA TYR A 49 2.13 -4.07 4.29
C TYR A 49 1.04 -4.03 5.37
N LEU A 50 0.13 -3.07 5.30
CA LEU A 50 -1.01 -2.96 6.21
C LEU A 50 -1.91 -4.19 6.15
N LEU A 51 -2.17 -4.75 4.97
CA LEU A 51 -2.95 -5.97 4.81
C LEU A 51 -2.27 -7.17 5.49
N LYS A 52 -0.94 -7.28 5.37
CA LYS A 52 -0.18 -8.32 6.07
C LYS A 52 -0.32 -8.20 7.58
N ILE A 53 -0.14 -7.00 8.12
CA ILE A 53 -0.30 -6.69 9.55
C ILE A 53 -1.72 -7.05 10.01
N ALA A 54 -2.74 -6.59 9.27
CA ALA A 54 -4.14 -6.83 9.59
C ALA A 54 -4.50 -8.32 9.66
N ARG A 55 -4.01 -9.12 8.70
CA ARG A 55 -4.23 -10.58 8.71
C ARG A 55 -3.56 -11.26 9.90
N LYS A 56 -2.31 -10.88 10.23
CA LYS A 56 -1.59 -11.41 11.40
C LYS A 56 -2.28 -11.01 12.71
N ALA A 57 -2.73 -9.76 12.83
CA ALA A 57 -3.47 -9.26 13.98
C ALA A 57 -4.83 -9.95 14.14
N LYS A 58 -5.54 -10.21 13.04
CA LYS A 58 -6.83 -10.93 13.05
C LYS A 58 -6.66 -12.33 13.63
N ASP A 59 -5.63 -13.05 13.17
CA ASP A 59 -5.37 -14.41 13.65
C ASP A 59 -4.96 -14.43 15.13
N LYS A 60 -4.23 -13.41 15.61
CA LYS A 60 -3.94 -13.24 17.04
C LYS A 60 -5.21 -12.96 17.85
N ALA A 61 -6.03 -12.00 17.42
CA ALA A 61 -7.28 -11.64 18.08
C ALA A 61 -8.25 -12.83 18.18
N PHE A 62 -8.36 -13.62 17.11
CA PHE A 62 -9.13 -14.86 17.09
C PHE A 62 -8.66 -15.86 18.16
N ARG A 63 -7.34 -16.10 18.24
CA ARG A 63 -6.77 -17.02 19.23
C ARG A 63 -6.88 -16.52 20.67
N ALA A 64 -6.92 -15.20 20.86
CA ALA A 64 -7.08 -14.55 22.15
C ALA A 64 -8.56 -14.38 22.59
N ASN A 65 -9.53 -14.75 21.73
CA ASN A 65 -10.97 -14.51 21.93
C ASN A 65 -11.32 -13.01 22.11
N GLU A 66 -10.63 -12.13 21.37
CA GLU A 66 -10.91 -10.69 21.32
C GLU A 66 -11.94 -10.39 20.21
N ASP A 67 -13.21 -10.76 20.43
CA ASP A 67 -14.26 -10.73 19.40
C ASP A 67 -14.45 -9.38 18.73
N GLU A 68 -14.51 -8.29 19.50
CA GLU A 68 -14.69 -6.94 18.96
C GLU A 68 -13.56 -6.55 18.01
N LYS A 69 -12.32 -6.76 18.44
CA LYS A 69 -11.13 -6.48 17.65
C LYS A 69 -11.06 -7.36 16.40
N TYR A 70 -11.41 -8.63 16.53
CA TYR A 70 -11.51 -9.56 15.41
C TYR A 70 -12.48 -9.06 14.33
N GLN A 71 -13.68 -8.62 14.73
CA GLN A 71 -14.68 -8.06 13.81
C GLN A 71 -14.21 -6.76 13.14
N VAL A 72 -13.55 -5.88 13.88
CA VAL A 72 -12.95 -4.65 13.33
C VAL A 72 -11.88 -4.98 12.28
N LEU A 73 -11.01 -5.95 12.58
CA LEU A 73 -9.94 -6.34 11.67
C LEU A 73 -10.47 -7.00 10.39
N ILE A 74 -11.55 -7.79 10.45
CA ILE A 74 -12.22 -8.31 9.24
C ILE A 74 -12.66 -7.17 8.32
N LYS A 75 -13.32 -6.15 8.88
CA LYS A 75 -13.80 -5.00 8.10
C LYS A 75 -12.64 -4.24 7.46
N LYS A 76 -11.54 -4.02 8.21
CA LYS A 76 -10.35 -3.33 7.70
C LYS A 76 -9.64 -4.14 6.60
N ILE A 77 -9.54 -5.47 6.75
CA ILE A 77 -9.00 -6.36 5.71
C ILE A 77 -9.82 -6.23 4.43
N TYR A 78 -11.15 -6.26 4.53
CA TYR A 78 -12.03 -6.11 3.37
C TYR A 78 -11.78 -4.78 2.63
N VAL A 79 -11.66 -3.68 3.36
CA VAL A 79 -11.33 -2.37 2.77
C VAL A 79 -9.98 -2.42 2.05
N LEU A 80 -8.94 -2.93 2.71
CA LEU A 80 -7.59 -3.02 2.12
C LEU A 80 -7.56 -3.88 0.86
N GLU A 81 -8.24 -5.03 0.86
CA GLU A 81 -8.32 -5.92 -0.30
C GLU A 81 -9.01 -5.26 -1.49
N ASN A 82 -10.11 -4.53 -1.26
CA ASN A 82 -10.79 -3.81 -2.33
C ASN A 82 -9.93 -2.67 -2.89
N LEU A 83 -9.24 -1.90 -2.03
CA LEU A 83 -8.34 -0.84 -2.50
C LEU A 83 -7.18 -1.39 -3.34
N ILE A 84 -6.61 -2.53 -2.94
CA ILE A 84 -5.55 -3.19 -3.72
C ILE A 84 -6.12 -3.72 -5.04
N TYR A 85 -7.31 -4.32 -5.01
CA TYR A 85 -7.97 -4.82 -6.21
C TYR A 85 -8.27 -3.71 -7.22
N GLU A 86 -8.80 -2.57 -6.79
CA GLU A 86 -9.07 -1.42 -7.65
C GLU A 86 -7.79 -0.87 -8.30
N ARG A 87 -6.66 -0.92 -7.59
CA ARG A 87 -5.38 -0.36 -8.07
C ARG A 87 -4.59 -1.32 -8.96
N GLU A 88 -4.62 -2.62 -8.66
CA GLU A 88 -3.75 -3.61 -9.30
C GLU A 88 -4.53 -4.63 -10.15
N GLY A 89 -5.87 -4.63 -10.10
CA GLY A 89 -6.74 -5.58 -10.78
C GLY A 89 -6.68 -7.00 -10.22
N VAL A 90 -6.00 -7.23 -9.09
CA VAL A 90 -5.73 -8.56 -8.54
C VAL A 90 -5.97 -8.58 -7.04
N PHE A 91 -6.71 -9.60 -6.56
CA PHE A 91 -6.85 -9.83 -5.13
C PHE A 91 -5.56 -10.38 -4.52
N PRO A 92 -5.05 -9.77 -3.44
CA PRO A 92 -3.84 -10.21 -2.76
C PRO A 92 -4.08 -11.54 -1.99
N LYS A 93 -3.86 -12.70 -2.65
CA LYS A 93 -4.11 -14.02 -2.03
C LYS A 93 -3.17 -14.29 -0.85
N SER A 94 -1.86 -14.20 -1.07
CA SER A 94 -0.82 -14.46 -0.06
C SER A 94 -0.03 -13.19 0.23
N MET A 95 0.26 -12.91 1.50
CA MET A 95 1.06 -11.75 1.95
C MET A 95 2.39 -12.21 2.58
N GLN A 96 3.13 -13.04 1.85
CA GLN A 96 4.48 -13.45 2.24
C GLN A 96 5.50 -12.32 2.02
N ASP A 97 6.60 -12.33 2.77
CA ASP A 97 7.69 -11.35 2.59
C ASP A 97 8.29 -11.38 1.19
N SER A 98 8.33 -12.56 0.56
CA SER A 98 8.74 -12.71 -0.84
C SER A 98 7.88 -11.89 -1.80
N ILE A 99 6.56 -11.84 -1.57
CA ILE A 99 5.60 -11.11 -2.40
C ILE A 99 5.78 -9.60 -2.18
N LEU A 100 5.94 -9.16 -0.93
CA LEU A 100 6.20 -7.76 -0.61
C LEU A 100 7.53 -7.27 -1.21
N LYS A 101 8.58 -8.10 -1.11
CA LYS A 101 9.88 -7.81 -1.72
C LYS A 101 9.78 -7.73 -3.25
N LYS A 102 9.06 -8.65 -3.88
CA LYS A 102 8.81 -8.62 -5.32
C LYS A 102 8.07 -7.34 -5.72
N LYS A 103 6.99 -6.99 -5.03
CA LYS A 103 6.23 -5.75 -5.29
C LYS A 103 7.07 -4.49 -5.10
N ARG A 104 7.90 -4.45 -4.06
CA ARG A 104 8.86 -3.35 -3.85
C ARG A 104 9.84 -3.23 -5.02
N ASN A 105 10.39 -4.35 -5.49
CA ASN A 105 11.32 -4.37 -6.62
C ASN A 105 10.63 -3.93 -7.92
N GLU A 106 9.42 -4.40 -8.20
CA GLU A 106 8.63 -3.97 -9.37
C GLU A 106 8.44 -2.44 -9.38
N ILE A 107 8.14 -1.84 -8.23
CA ILE A 107 8.00 -0.38 -8.10
C ILE A 107 9.34 0.33 -8.34
N ILE A 108 10.45 -0.17 -7.76
CA ILE A 108 11.79 0.40 -7.95
C ILE A 108 12.20 0.33 -9.43
N GLU A 109 12.01 -0.81 -10.08
CA GLU A 109 12.33 -1.01 -11.49
C GLU A 109 11.49 -0.09 -12.38
N PHE A 110 10.21 0.06 -12.08
CA PHE A 110 9.32 0.96 -12.80
C PHE A 110 9.73 2.44 -12.64
N GLU A 111 10.08 2.88 -11.43
CA GLU A 111 10.59 4.23 -11.21
C GLU A 111 11.91 4.49 -11.91
N LYS A 112 12.83 3.51 -11.88
CA LYS A 112 14.09 3.58 -12.61
C LYS A 112 13.84 3.72 -14.11
N TYR A 113 12.96 2.90 -14.67
CA TYR A 113 12.56 2.98 -16.07
C TYR A 113 11.97 4.35 -16.44
N LEU A 114 11.08 4.90 -15.61
CA LEU A 114 10.50 6.23 -15.84
C LEU A 114 11.56 7.34 -15.81
N ASN A 115 12.50 7.28 -14.87
CA ASN A 115 13.60 8.24 -14.78
C ASN A 115 14.55 8.13 -15.97
N GLU A 116 14.82 6.93 -16.46
CA GLU A 116 15.62 6.70 -17.67
C GLU A 116 14.90 7.26 -18.91
N LYS A 117 13.61 6.98 -19.09
CA LYS A 117 12.82 7.54 -20.20
C LYS A 117 12.69 9.06 -20.14
N GLY A 118 12.50 9.64 -18.96
CA GLY A 118 12.41 11.09 -18.76
C GLY A 118 13.68 11.84 -19.20
N LYS A 119 14.85 11.19 -19.11
CA LYS A 119 16.12 11.72 -19.62
C LYS A 119 16.17 11.76 -21.15
N PHE A 120 15.48 10.85 -21.84
CA PHE A 120 15.45 10.82 -23.30
C PHE A 120 14.46 11.84 -23.90
N THR A 121 13.41 12.23 -23.17
CA THR A 121 12.41 13.19 -23.65
C THR A 121 12.75 14.66 -23.37
N MET A 122 13.76 14.95 -22.54
CA MET A 122 14.19 16.32 -22.17
C MET A 122 15.39 16.85 -22.98
N ASN A 123 15.87 16.08 -23.97
CA ASN A 123 16.95 16.48 -24.89
C ASN A 123 16.46 16.71 -26.33
N GLY A 124 15.16 16.97 -26.52
CA GLY A 124 14.54 17.27 -27.82
C GLY A 124 14.10 18.71 -27.92
#